data_AF-A0AA36HBN7-F1
#
_entry.id   AF-A0AA36HBN7-F1
#
_cell.length_a   1.000
_cell.length_b   1.000
_cell.length_c   1.000
_cell.angle_alpha   90.00
_cell.angle_beta   90.00
_cell.angle_gamma   90.00
#
_symmetry.space_group_name_H-M   'P 1'
#
loop_
_entity.id
_entity.type
_entity.pdbx_description
1 polymer ?
#
loop_
_entity_poly.entity_id
_entity_poly.type
_entity_poly.pdbx_seq_one_letter_code
_entity_poly.pdbx_strand_id
1 'polypeptide(L)'
;MQAALLVVLIGVWIVSAWYDPVFVNELRGLVEDGRDRGLLSALRKNVHLNRTTKKAVVNEILELQNERTQEAYATRVQEKKQLHKAQYDKLLSKAGADQAVKDYLEQAEKINNDMAIKDDDARTKMKELRAKLNRKQRKFAKQMEKFT
;
A
#
# COMPACT_ATOMS: atom_id res chain seq x y z
N MET A 1 39.15 -20.98 -26.48
CA MET A 1 38.51 -19.71 -26.86
C MET A 1 37.25 -19.55 -26.04
N GLN A 2 37.14 -18.41 -25.36
CA GLN A 2 36.00 -17.99 -24.54
C GLN A 2 34.74 -17.84 -25.41
N ALA A 3 33.58 -18.22 -24.87
CA ALA A 3 32.46 -17.31 -24.70
C ALA A 3 31.34 -18.04 -23.92
N ALA A 4 31.15 -17.59 -22.68
CA ALA A 4 29.93 -17.79 -21.95
C ALA A 4 28.75 -17.19 -22.73
N LEU A 5 27.58 -17.83 -22.68
CA LEU A 5 26.34 -17.09 -22.90
C LEU A 5 25.33 -17.47 -21.82
N LEU A 6 25.41 -16.65 -20.78
CA LEU A 6 24.40 -16.29 -19.79
C LEU A 6 22.98 -16.83 -20.03
N VAL A 7 22.57 -17.65 -19.08
CA VAL A 7 21.19 -17.90 -18.70
C VAL A 7 20.52 -16.57 -18.35
N VAL A 8 19.69 -16.05 -19.25
CA VAL A 8 18.79 -14.92 -18.94
C VAL A 8 17.52 -15.50 -18.33
N LEU A 9 17.60 -15.78 -17.02
CA LEU A 9 16.46 -15.89 -16.13
C LEU A 9 15.85 -14.50 -15.94
N ILE A 10 14.95 -14.09 -16.83
CA ILE A 10 13.98 -13.03 -16.50
C ILE A 10 12.66 -13.73 -16.22
N GLY A 11 12.59 -14.25 -15.00
CA GLY A 11 11.33 -14.69 -14.41
C GLY A 11 10.42 -13.46 -14.31
N VAL A 12 9.45 -13.40 -15.21
CA VAL A 12 8.31 -12.49 -15.09
C VAL A 12 7.47 -12.99 -13.93
N TRP A 13 7.86 -12.60 -12.72
CA TRP A 13 6.99 -12.67 -11.55
C TRP A 13 5.91 -11.60 -11.71
N ILE A 14 4.85 -11.91 -12.47
CA ILE A 14 3.57 -11.22 -12.29
C ILE A 14 3.02 -11.71 -10.95
N VAL A 15 3.55 -11.15 -9.86
CA VAL A 15 2.80 -11.08 -8.62
C VAL A 15 1.68 -10.10 -8.94
N SER A 16 0.47 -10.62 -9.11
CA SER A 16 -0.74 -9.82 -9.12
C SER A 16 -0.69 -8.89 -7.91
N ALA A 17 -0.44 -7.61 -8.17
CA ALA A 17 -0.32 -6.58 -7.14
C ALA A 17 -1.74 -6.24 -6.66
N TRP A 18 -2.35 -7.15 -5.89
CA TRP A 18 -3.65 -6.88 -5.29
C TRP A 18 -3.56 -5.75 -4.26
N TYR A 19 -2.37 -5.57 -3.66
CA TYR A 19 -2.06 -4.50 -2.73
C TYR A 19 -0.86 -3.68 -3.23
N ASP A 20 -1.12 -2.46 -3.70
CA ASP A 20 -0.10 -1.51 -4.16
C ASP A 20 -0.44 -0.05 -3.79
N PRO A 21 -0.61 0.26 -2.49
CA PRO A 21 -0.74 1.65 -2.06
C PRO A 21 0.58 2.40 -2.28
N VAL A 22 0.56 3.70 -2.04
CA VAL A 22 1.77 4.52 -2.12
C VAL A 22 2.57 4.39 -0.81
N PHE A 23 3.74 3.76 -0.88
CA PHE A 23 4.63 3.47 0.25
C PHE A 23 5.51 4.67 0.66
N VAL A 24 4.89 5.81 0.96
CA VAL A 24 5.62 7.06 1.26
C VAL A 24 6.48 6.95 2.53
N ASN A 25 6.01 6.21 3.54
CA ASN A 25 6.71 6.11 4.82
C ASN A 25 7.99 5.28 4.71
N GLU A 26 7.96 4.26 3.86
CA GLU A 26 9.03 3.31 3.61
C GLU A 26 10.24 4.04 3.04
N LEU A 27 10.03 4.92 2.04
CA LEU A 27 11.08 5.77 1.48
C LEU A 27 11.50 6.86 2.46
N ARG A 28 10.55 7.56 3.10
CA ARG A 28 10.87 8.64 4.04
C ARG A 28 11.75 8.19 5.20
N GLY A 29 11.62 6.93 5.63
CA GLY A 29 12.44 6.34 6.68
C GLY A 29 13.82 5.86 6.22
N LEU A 30 14.21 6.10 4.96
CA LEU A 30 15.50 5.74 4.38
C LEU A 30 16.27 6.96 3.90
N VAL A 31 15.56 7.97 3.39
CA VAL A 31 16.18 9.20 2.87
C VAL A 31 16.86 9.99 4.00
N GLU A 32 18.11 10.38 3.78
CA GLU A 32 18.91 11.14 4.76
C GLU A 32 18.64 12.66 4.65
N ASP A 33 18.52 13.18 3.42
CA ASP A 33 18.28 14.60 3.14
C ASP A 33 16.98 15.08 3.81
N GLY A 34 17.08 16.20 4.54
CA GLY A 34 15.97 16.74 5.31
C GLY A 34 14.86 17.34 4.44
N ARG A 35 15.20 17.86 3.25
CA ARG A 35 14.24 18.44 2.31
C ARG A 35 13.40 17.35 1.67
N ASP A 36 14.02 16.29 1.16
CA ASP A 36 13.31 15.15 0.57
C ASP A 36 12.39 14.46 1.59
N ARG A 37 12.87 14.27 2.84
CA ARG A 37 12.01 13.80 3.93
C ARG A 37 10.83 14.74 4.21
N GLY A 38 11.07 16.05 4.12
CA GLY A 38 10.04 17.08 4.23
C GLY A 38 8.99 16.98 3.13
N LEU A 39 9.42 16.82 1.88
CA LEU A 39 8.55 16.64 0.71
C LEU A 39 7.71 15.37 0.85
N LEU A 40 8.31 14.24 1.22
CA LEU A 40 7.58 12.99 1.47
C LEU A 40 6.58 13.14 2.62
N SER A 41 6.92 13.89 3.67
CA SER A 41 6.01 14.18 4.79
C SER A 41 4.81 15.03 4.35
N ALA A 42 5.04 16.05 3.52
CA ALA A 42 3.99 16.89 2.96
C ALA A 42 3.10 16.09 1.99
N LEU A 43 3.71 15.30 1.10
CA LEU A 43 3.03 14.42 0.14
C LEU A 43 2.08 13.45 0.83
N ARG A 44 2.53 12.82 1.92
CA ARG A 44 1.71 11.93 2.75
C ARG A 44 0.48 12.63 3.34
N LYS A 45 0.63 13.89 3.74
CA LYS A 45 -0.45 14.67 4.40
C LYS A 45 -1.40 15.31 3.38
N ASN A 46 -1.00 15.45 2.13
CA ASN A 46 -1.83 16.07 1.11
C ASN A 46 -2.98 15.14 0.73
N VAL A 47 -4.16 15.41 1.26
CA VAL A 47 -5.34 14.57 1.06
C VAL A 47 -6.01 14.77 -0.29
N HIS A 48 -5.69 15.84 -1.01
CA HIS A 48 -6.35 16.23 -2.26
C HIS A 48 -5.66 15.69 -3.52
N LEU A 49 -4.48 15.08 -3.37
CA LEU A 49 -3.79 14.39 -4.45
C LEU A 49 -4.26 12.94 -4.54
N ASN A 50 -4.47 12.47 -5.77
CA ASN A 50 -4.69 11.06 -6.00
C ASN A 50 -3.40 10.24 -5.81
N ARG A 51 -3.57 8.93 -5.61
CA ARG A 51 -2.44 8.02 -5.35
C ARG A 51 -1.49 7.92 -6.53
N THR A 52 -1.96 8.01 -7.78
CA THR A 52 -1.07 8.04 -8.97
C THR A 52 -0.08 9.19 -8.90
N THR A 53 -0.56 10.40 -8.60
CA THR A 53 0.29 11.59 -8.49
C THR A 53 1.27 11.44 -7.34
N LYS A 54 0.82 10.91 -6.20
CA LYS A 54 1.73 10.64 -5.08
C LYS A 54 2.80 9.61 -5.43
N LYS A 55 2.44 8.56 -6.16
CA LYS A 55 3.38 7.51 -6.59
C LYS A 55 4.43 8.08 -7.54
N ALA A 56 4.05 8.95 -8.47
CA ALA A 56 4.99 9.63 -9.35
C ALA A 56 6.04 10.43 -8.56
N VAL A 57 5.60 11.27 -7.60
CA VAL A 57 6.52 12.06 -6.76
C VAL A 57 7.43 11.16 -5.90
N VAL A 58 6.91 10.05 -5.36
CA VAL A 58 7.75 9.07 -4.63
C VAL A 58 8.82 8.48 -5.54
N ASN A 59 8.46 8.11 -6.77
CA ASN A 59 9.41 7.55 -7.73
C ASN A 59 10.48 8.58 -8.14
N GLU A 60 10.09 9.83 -8.40
CA GLU A 60 11.04 10.90 -8.70
C GLU A 60 12.07 11.10 -7.57
N ILE A 61 11.62 11.11 -6.32
CA ILE A 61 12.53 11.23 -5.16
C ILE A 61 13.41 9.98 -5.04
N LEU A 62 12.85 8.79 -5.26
CA LEU A 62 13.57 7.51 -5.20
C LEU A 62 14.69 7.41 -6.23
N GLU A 63 14.42 7.86 -7.47
CA GLU A 63 15.38 7.85 -8.59
C GLU A 63 16.61 8.73 -8.30
N LEU A 64 16.46 9.77 -7.46
CA LEU A 64 17.57 10.62 -7.02
C LEU A 64 18.40 10.02 -5.87
N GLN A 65 17.92 8.95 -5.23
CA GLN A 65 18.65 8.31 -4.14
C GLN A 65 19.72 7.35 -4.65
N ASN A 66 20.71 7.07 -3.80
CA ASN A 66 21.72 6.05 -4.08
C ASN A 66 21.10 4.63 -4.16
N GLU A 67 21.81 3.73 -4.84
CA GLU A 67 21.38 2.34 -5.09
C GLU A 67 20.99 1.61 -3.79
N ARG A 68 21.78 1.75 -2.73
CA ARG A 68 21.49 1.16 -1.41
C ARG A 68 20.11 1.59 -0.87
N THR A 69 19.73 2.85 -1.06
CA THR A 69 18.43 3.37 -0.63
C THR A 69 17.30 2.82 -1.49
N GLN A 70 17.53 2.69 -2.80
CA GLN A 70 16.57 2.11 -3.72
C GLN A 70 16.29 0.64 -3.42
N GLU A 71 17.33 -0.15 -3.17
CA GLU A 71 17.22 -1.55 -2.75
C GLU A 71 16.50 -1.68 -1.40
N ALA A 72 16.90 -0.89 -0.40
CA ALA A 72 16.26 -0.92 0.91
C ALA A 72 14.77 -0.53 0.84
N TYR A 73 14.41 0.39 -0.05
CA TYR A 73 13.02 0.75 -0.30
C TYR A 73 12.25 -0.43 -0.90
N ALA A 74 12.78 -1.08 -1.93
CA ALA A 74 12.16 -2.26 -2.54
C ALA A 74 11.93 -3.38 -1.52
N THR A 75 12.93 -3.65 -0.66
CA THR A 75 12.79 -4.63 0.44
C THR A 75 11.67 -4.25 1.40
N ARG A 76 11.64 -3.00 1.90
CA ARG A 76 10.59 -2.54 2.83
C ARG A 76 9.19 -2.60 2.21
N VAL A 77 9.06 -2.28 0.92
CA VAL A 77 7.80 -2.40 0.18
C VAL A 77 7.36 -3.86 0.14
N GLN A 78 8.27 -4.78 -0.18
CA GLN A 78 7.95 -6.21 -0.23
C GLN A 78 7.53 -6.77 1.13
N GLU A 79 8.25 -6.42 2.20
CA GLU A 79 7.89 -6.79 3.58
C GLU A 79 6.51 -6.26 3.97
N LYS A 80 6.20 -5.01 3.61
CA LYS A 80 4.88 -4.41 3.87
C LYS A 80 3.77 -5.12 3.11
N LYS A 81 4.00 -5.48 1.85
CA LYS A 81 3.03 -6.26 1.04
C LYS A 81 2.78 -7.63 1.66
N GLN A 82 3.82 -8.34 2.10
CA GLN A 82 3.68 -9.63 2.75
C GLN A 82 2.94 -9.54 4.09
N LEU A 83 3.29 -8.55 4.91
CA LEU A 83 2.64 -8.31 6.19
C LEU A 83 1.16 -8.00 6.01
N HIS A 84 0.84 -7.11 5.06
CA HIS A 84 -0.54 -6.76 4.75
C HIS A 84 -1.32 -7.99 4.29
N LYS A 85 -0.78 -8.79 3.38
CA LYS A 85 -1.42 -10.04 2.94
C LYS A 85 -1.70 -10.98 4.10
N ALA A 86 -0.71 -11.25 4.95
CA ALA A 86 -0.88 -12.13 6.11
C ALA A 86 -1.92 -11.59 7.10
N GLN A 87 -1.98 -10.27 7.28
CA GLN A 87 -3.00 -9.63 8.10
C GLN A 87 -4.37 -9.78 7.45
N TYR A 88 -4.51 -9.45 6.18
CA TYR A 88 -5.76 -9.57 5.43
C TYR A 88 -6.32 -11.01 5.44
N ASP A 89 -5.48 -12.02 5.26
CA ASP A 89 -5.88 -13.43 5.34
C ASP A 89 -6.38 -13.80 6.75
N LYS A 90 -5.67 -13.35 7.79
CA LYS A 90 -6.09 -13.51 9.20
C LYS A 90 -7.44 -12.83 9.47
N LEU A 91 -7.66 -11.68 8.85
CA LEU A 91 -8.87 -10.88 8.98
C LEU A 91 -10.07 -11.55 8.29
N LEU A 92 -9.87 -12.11 7.10
CA LEU A 92 -10.87 -12.94 6.41
C LEU A 92 -11.21 -14.20 7.21
N SER A 93 -10.20 -14.88 7.77
CA SER A 93 -10.41 -16.06 8.63
C SER A 93 -11.26 -15.71 9.86
N LYS A 94 -10.95 -14.59 10.53
CA LYS A 94 -11.73 -14.10 11.70
C LYS A 94 -13.16 -13.69 11.37
N ALA A 95 -13.42 -13.24 10.15
CA ALA A 95 -14.79 -12.93 9.71
C ALA A 95 -15.67 -14.18 9.67
N GLY A 96 -15.07 -15.37 9.52
CA GLY A 96 -15.78 -16.65 9.58
C GLY A 96 -16.86 -16.76 8.51
N ALA A 97 -18.11 -16.93 8.92
CA ALA A 97 -19.27 -16.99 8.03
C ALA A 97 -20.00 -15.64 7.83
N ASP A 98 -19.53 -14.55 8.45
CA ASP A 98 -20.18 -13.24 8.33
C ASP A 98 -19.87 -12.60 6.97
N GLN A 99 -20.80 -12.77 6.01
CA GLN A 99 -20.63 -12.29 4.65
C GLN A 99 -20.52 -10.77 4.55
N ALA A 100 -21.29 -10.03 5.35
CA ALA A 100 -21.26 -8.57 5.32
C ALA A 100 -19.89 -8.01 5.75
N VAL A 101 -19.20 -8.72 6.65
CA VAL A 101 -17.82 -8.38 7.04
C VAL A 101 -16.82 -8.69 5.93
N LYS A 102 -16.98 -9.83 5.22
CA LYS A 102 -16.12 -10.16 4.08
C LYS A 102 -16.29 -9.15 2.94
N ASP A 103 -17.53 -8.81 2.60
CA ASP A 103 -17.84 -7.83 1.57
C ASP A 103 -17.28 -6.44 1.91
N TYR A 104 -17.33 -6.07 3.20
CA TYR A 104 -16.68 -4.86 3.70
C TYR A 104 -15.17 -4.90 3.48
N LEU A 105 -14.50 -6.01 3.80
CA LEU A 105 -13.05 -6.13 3.64
C LEU A 105 -12.63 -6.03 2.18
N GLU A 106 -13.34 -6.70 1.29
CA GLU A 106 -13.03 -6.65 -0.14
C GLU A 106 -13.25 -5.24 -0.72
N GLN A 107 -14.34 -4.56 -0.34
CA GLN A 107 -14.60 -3.20 -0.79
C GLN A 107 -13.61 -2.19 -0.20
N ALA A 108 -13.23 -2.35 1.06
CA ALA A 108 -12.20 -1.53 1.69
C ALA A 108 -10.86 -1.68 0.97
N GLU A 109 -10.50 -2.91 0.60
CA GLU A 109 -9.28 -3.20 -0.13
C GLU A 109 -9.28 -2.57 -1.53
N LYS A 110 -10.42 -2.61 -2.23
CA LYS A 110 -10.58 -1.91 -3.52
C LYS A 110 -10.40 -0.39 -3.35
N ILE A 111 -11.01 0.20 -2.32
CA ILE A 111 -10.86 1.64 -2.04
C ILE A 111 -9.42 1.99 -1.68
N ASN A 112 -8.70 1.14 -0.95
CA ASN A 112 -7.32 1.38 -0.53
C ASN A 112 -6.30 1.25 -1.67
N ASN A 113 -6.61 0.46 -2.69
CA ASN A 113 -5.75 0.24 -3.85
C ASN A 113 -6.16 1.04 -5.10
N ASP A 114 -7.27 1.77 -5.06
CA ASP A 114 -7.69 2.65 -6.15
C ASP A 114 -6.64 3.76 -6.38
N MET A 115 -5.92 3.71 -7.49
CA MET A 115 -4.86 4.68 -7.76
C MET A 115 -5.40 6.07 -8.16
N ALA A 116 -6.65 6.13 -8.64
CA ALA A 116 -7.28 7.36 -9.10
C ALA A 116 -7.94 8.16 -7.97
N ILE A 117 -8.19 7.53 -6.82
CA ILE A 117 -8.85 8.18 -5.70
C ILE A 117 -7.90 9.10 -4.91
N LYS A 118 -8.46 10.19 -4.39
CA LYS A 118 -7.84 11.06 -3.40
C LYS A 118 -8.04 10.49 -1.98
N ASP A 119 -7.21 10.89 -1.02
CA ASP A 119 -7.33 10.35 0.33
C ASP A 119 -8.61 10.81 1.04
N ASP A 120 -9.08 12.04 0.78
CA ASP A 120 -10.33 12.57 1.33
C ASP A 120 -11.56 11.82 0.80
N ASP A 121 -11.59 11.55 -0.50
CA ASP A 121 -12.60 10.73 -1.15
C ASP A 121 -12.57 9.29 -0.63
N ALA A 122 -11.37 8.70 -0.49
CA ALA A 122 -11.22 7.36 0.08
C ALA A 122 -11.75 7.28 1.52
N ARG A 123 -11.45 8.27 2.36
CA ARG A 123 -11.98 8.37 3.74
C ARG A 123 -13.50 8.47 3.75
N THR A 124 -14.08 9.24 2.83
CA THR A 124 -15.53 9.39 2.69
C THR A 124 -16.17 8.07 2.31
N LYS A 125 -15.67 7.41 1.25
CA LYS A 125 -16.16 6.09 0.82
C LYS A 125 -16.02 5.03 1.92
N MET A 126 -14.91 5.02 2.67
CA MET A 126 -14.72 4.11 3.80
C MET A 126 -15.73 4.37 4.93
N LYS A 127 -16.05 5.64 5.21
CA LYS A 127 -17.06 6.01 6.22
C LYS A 127 -18.45 5.53 5.81
N GLU A 128 -18.82 5.71 4.55
CA GLU A 128 -20.09 5.24 3.98
C GLU A 128 -20.18 3.72 3.99
N LEU A 129 -19.11 3.04 3.57
CA LEU A 129 -19.01 1.58 3.57
C LEU A 129 -19.21 1.03 4.99
N ARG A 130 -18.56 1.63 5.99
CA ARG A 130 -18.73 1.23 7.40
C ARG A 130 -20.12 1.52 7.95
N ALA A 131 -20.81 2.55 7.44
CA ALA A 131 -22.16 2.88 7.89
C ALA A 131 -23.17 1.77 7.56
N LYS A 132 -22.92 0.97 6.51
CA LYS A 132 -23.75 -0.19 6.14
C LYS A 132 -23.70 -1.36 7.14
N LEU A 133 -22.67 -1.40 7.99
CA LEU A 133 -22.47 -2.47 8.97
C LEU A 133 -23.28 -2.25 10.25
N ASN A 134 -23.65 -3.34 10.94
CA ASN A 134 -24.26 -3.27 12.27
C ASN A 134 -23.21 -2.94 13.37
N ARG A 135 -23.63 -2.69 14.62
CA ARG A 135 -22.72 -2.26 15.70
C ARG A 135 -21.57 -3.26 15.97
N LYS A 136 -21.83 -4.56 15.93
CA LYS A 136 -20.81 -5.60 16.17
C LYS A 136 -19.81 -5.64 15.02
N GLN A 137 -20.30 -5.60 13.79
CA GLN A 137 -19.50 -5.57 12.57
C GLN A 137 -18.67 -4.28 12.47
N ARG A 138 -19.22 -3.12 12.85
CA ARG A 138 -18.46 -1.85 12.91
C ARG A 138 -17.31 -1.90 13.91
N LYS A 139 -17.50 -2.54 15.07
CA LYS A 139 -16.42 -2.73 16.05
C LYS A 139 -15.31 -3.58 15.46
N PHE A 140 -15.67 -4.65 14.74
CA PHE A 140 -14.72 -5.48 14.02
C PHE A 140 -13.99 -4.64 12.96
N ALA A 141 -14.71 -3.99 12.05
CA ALA A 141 -14.17 -3.11 11.00
C ALA A 141 -13.17 -2.06 11.51
N LYS A 142 -13.46 -1.38 12.64
CA LYS A 142 -12.55 -0.42 13.27
C LYS A 142 -11.24 -1.04 13.80
N GLN A 143 -11.27 -2.30 14.20
CA GLN A 143 -10.02 -2.99 14.56
C GLN A 143 -9.18 -3.26 13.30
N MET A 144 -9.82 -3.48 12.16
CA MET A 144 -9.18 -3.75 10.86
C MET A 144 -8.48 -2.51 10.30
N GLU A 145 -9.15 -1.36 10.36
CA GLU A 145 -8.63 -0.06 9.89
C GLU A 145 -7.30 0.35 10.56
N LYS A 146 -6.87 -0.34 11.63
CA LYS A 146 -5.57 -0.10 12.28
C LYS A 146 -4.40 -0.82 11.61
N PHE A 147 -4.70 -1.79 10.75
CA PHE A 147 -3.73 -2.67 10.10
C PHE A 147 -3.52 -2.32 8.61
N THR A 148 -4.44 -1.55 8.04
CA THR A 148 -4.35 -0.89 6.72
C THR A 148 -3.80 0.53 6.87
#